data_AF-A0A2I2FCM9-F1
#
_entry.id   AF-A0A2I2FCM9-F1
#
_cell.length_a   1.000
_cell.length_b   1.000
_cell.length_c   1.000
_cell.angle_alpha   90.00
_cell.angle_beta   90.00
_cell.angle_gamma   90.00
#
_symmetry.space_group_name_H-M   'P 1'
#
loop_
_entity.id
_entity.type
_entity.pdbx_description
1 polymer ?
#
loop_
_entity_poly.entity_id
_entity_poly.type
_entity_poly.pdbx_seq_one_letter_code
_entity_poly.pdbx_strand_id
1 'polypeptide(L)'
;MSAPLQSRLKQLSTALAHIHPLVSRLRNFTTAVGQGDEARLELGAEIHAHLKETEEQLELLRVEVEALETGTDTRRKGQDTEKELERERVVALAGRLADDLKKTRGDFRTAQLQAKRNAELARRQERELLFSRSQNAADKRKESAEKLTQDQVTLNASNDVTAALRRTHQLMQAELSRSQFAQQTLEQSTAALSSLSESYTDLDSLISSSRNLIGSLLRSRKSDTWYLETAFYILIGTIVWLLFRRILYGPMWWLVWLPLRLVTQVVFGALGMASSSKGVEAPLSDSAPAYQTPVVHQKVEPDVQTASGGEMWDSPPNEKHDEGRMIDEIGDMVEENARGDTNVEDAHAHETPTQEEPPRNTKKRMYEATEVVQDRKDEL
;
A
#
# COMPACT_ATOMS: atom_id res chain seq x y z
N MET A 1 5.25 -23.28 -9.06
CA MET A 1 5.11 -21.83 -8.80
C MET A 1 5.99 -21.34 -7.64
N SER A 2 6.74 -22.21 -6.94
CA SER A 2 7.62 -21.85 -5.82
C SER A 2 9.01 -21.30 -6.23
N ALA A 3 9.51 -21.65 -7.42
CA ALA A 3 10.83 -21.21 -7.91
C ALA A 3 11.01 -19.67 -8.04
N PRO A 4 10.07 -18.88 -8.59
CA PRO A 4 10.23 -17.43 -8.65
C PRO A 4 10.24 -16.78 -7.27
N LEU A 5 9.39 -17.25 -6.35
CA LEU A 5 9.34 -16.75 -4.97
C LEU A 5 10.66 -17.03 -4.24
N GLN A 6 11.18 -18.25 -4.33
CA GLN A 6 12.47 -18.62 -3.73
C GLN A 6 13.63 -17.77 -4.28
N SER A 7 13.58 -17.39 -5.56
CA SER A 7 14.59 -16.50 -6.15
C SER A 7 14.51 -15.09 -5.57
N ARG A 8 13.30 -14.55 -5.37
CA ARG A 8 13.07 -13.23 -4.75
C ARG A 8 13.48 -13.20 -3.28
N LEU A 9 13.19 -14.26 -2.54
CA LEU A 9 13.61 -14.40 -1.15
C LEU A 9 15.14 -14.39 -1.02
N LYS A 10 15.83 -15.12 -1.91
CA LYS A 10 17.29 -15.09 -2.01
C LYS A 10 17.78 -13.69 -2.36
N GLN A 11 17.20 -13.04 -3.36
CA GLN A 11 17.57 -11.69 -3.78
C GLN A 11 17.43 -10.68 -2.63
N LEU A 12 16.30 -10.69 -1.91
CA LEU A 12 16.06 -9.88 -0.73
C LEU A 12 17.09 -10.14 0.36
N SER A 13 17.38 -11.41 0.65
CA SER A 13 18.40 -11.76 1.64
C SER A 13 19.79 -11.23 1.26
N THR A 14 20.14 -11.28 -0.02
CA THR A 14 21.43 -10.75 -0.52
C THR A 14 21.47 -9.23 -0.50
N ALA A 15 20.37 -8.56 -0.84
CA ALA A 15 20.28 -7.11 -0.80
C ALA A 15 20.37 -6.58 0.64
N LEU A 16 19.69 -7.24 1.59
CA LEU A 16 19.77 -6.92 3.01
C LEU A 16 21.19 -7.14 3.57
N ALA A 17 21.86 -8.22 3.15
CA ALA A 17 23.26 -8.47 3.51
C ALA A 17 24.22 -7.38 2.99
N HIS A 18 23.92 -6.77 1.84
CA HIS A 18 24.70 -5.64 1.30
C HIS A 18 24.48 -4.32 2.07
N ILE A 19 23.28 -4.09 2.63
CA ILE A 19 22.95 -2.86 3.37
C ILE A 19 23.67 -2.79 4.72
N HIS A 20 23.79 -3.91 5.44
CA HIS A 20 24.45 -3.97 6.75
C HIS A 20 25.86 -3.35 6.81
N PRO A 21 26.81 -3.70 5.92
CA PRO A 21 28.14 -3.10 5.94
C PRO A 21 28.09 -1.59 5.64
N LEU A 22 27.20 -1.13 4.76
CA LEU A 22 27.04 0.30 4.48
C LEU A 22 26.55 1.07 5.71
N VAL A 23 25.56 0.54 6.44
CA VAL A 23 25.09 1.11 7.71
C VAL A 23 26.22 1.17 8.75
N SER A 24 27.02 0.10 8.84
CA SER A 24 28.18 0.07 9.74
C SER A 24 29.25 1.10 9.36
N ARG A 25 29.46 1.32 8.06
CA ARG A 25 30.38 2.33 7.52
C ARG A 25 29.89 3.74 7.82
N LEU A 26 28.59 3.98 7.68
CA LEU A 26 27.99 5.27 8.03
C LEU A 26 28.14 5.55 9.53
N ARG A 27 27.87 4.55 10.38
CA ARG A 27 28.02 4.67 11.84
C ARG A 27 29.44 5.08 12.25
N ASN A 28 30.44 4.49 11.59
CA ASN A 28 31.85 4.74 11.86
C ASN A 28 32.43 5.91 11.04
N PHE A 29 31.60 6.65 10.30
CA PHE A 29 32.07 7.74 9.47
C PHE A 29 32.59 8.90 10.34
N THR A 30 33.83 9.29 10.11
CA THR A 30 34.47 10.46 10.73
C THR A 30 34.92 11.41 9.63
N THR A 31 34.43 12.64 9.62
CA THR A 31 34.92 13.68 8.70
C THR A 31 36.33 14.07 9.11
N ALA A 32 37.32 13.84 8.23
CA ALA A 32 38.64 14.45 8.39
C ALA A 32 38.54 15.97 8.17
N VAL A 33 39.41 16.74 8.81
CA VAL A 33 39.42 18.20 8.73
C VAL A 33 39.52 18.64 7.25
N GLY A 34 38.51 19.34 6.75
CA GLY A 34 38.43 19.82 5.35
C GLY A 34 37.81 18.85 4.32
N GLN A 35 37.48 17.60 4.68
CA GLN A 35 36.61 16.75 3.87
C GLN A 35 35.16 17.09 4.21
N GLY A 36 34.44 17.71 3.27
CA GLY A 36 33.05 18.11 3.45
C GLY A 36 32.13 16.95 3.85
N ASP A 37 30.97 17.28 4.42
CA ASP A 37 29.92 16.33 4.81
C ASP A 37 29.29 15.57 3.61
N GLU A 38 29.73 15.85 2.39
CA GLU A 38 29.18 15.32 1.14
C GLU A 38 29.24 13.79 1.08
N ALA A 39 30.40 13.18 1.37
CA ALA A 39 30.54 11.72 1.36
C ALA A 39 29.66 11.01 2.40
N ARG A 40 29.35 11.68 3.53
CA ARG A 40 28.39 11.15 4.52
C ARG A 40 26.96 11.21 3.99
N LEU A 41 26.61 12.32 3.34
CA LEU A 41 25.29 12.55 2.76
C LEU A 41 25.02 11.60 1.60
N GLU A 42 26.01 11.39 0.74
CA GLU A 42 25.97 10.44 -0.37
C GLU A 42 25.78 9.01 0.14
N LEU A 43 26.61 8.55 1.08
CA LEU A 43 26.47 7.22 1.69
C LEU A 43 25.11 7.06 2.39
N GLY A 44 24.62 8.11 3.05
CA GLY A 44 23.28 8.13 3.63
C GLY A 44 22.17 8.01 2.59
N ALA A 45 22.29 8.70 1.46
CA ALA A 45 21.33 8.63 0.36
C ALA A 45 21.35 7.26 -0.34
N GLU A 46 22.53 6.68 -0.55
CA GLU A 46 22.72 5.34 -1.12
C GLU A 46 22.05 4.27 -0.24
N ILE A 47 22.31 4.28 1.08
CA ILE A 47 21.66 3.35 2.02
C ILE A 47 20.15 3.52 2.00
N HIS A 48 19.65 4.76 1.97
CA HIS A 48 18.22 5.03 1.94
C HIS A 48 17.57 4.52 0.65
N ALA A 49 18.23 4.69 -0.50
CA ALA A 49 17.76 4.17 -1.78
C ALA A 49 17.70 2.64 -1.78
N HIS A 50 18.75 1.96 -1.29
CA HIS A 50 18.75 0.50 -1.17
C HIS A 50 17.71 -0.01 -0.18
N LEU A 51 17.52 0.64 0.96
CA LEU A 51 16.46 0.28 1.92
C LEU A 51 15.09 0.37 1.25
N LYS A 52 14.82 1.47 0.53
CA LYS A 52 13.56 1.65 -0.21
C LYS A 52 13.35 0.56 -1.27
N GLU A 53 14.39 0.25 -2.05
CA GLU A 53 14.32 -0.83 -3.05
C GLU A 53 14.01 -2.19 -2.40
N THR A 54 14.64 -2.50 -1.25
CA THR A 54 14.34 -3.74 -0.52
C THR A 54 12.94 -3.76 0.09
N GLU A 55 12.40 -2.60 0.49
CA GLU A 55 11.02 -2.47 0.96
C GLU A 55 10.04 -2.78 -0.18
N GLU A 56 10.24 -2.21 -1.36
CA GLU A 56 9.42 -2.49 -2.56
C GLU A 56 9.47 -3.98 -2.95
N GLN A 57 10.66 -4.60 -2.90
CA GLN A 57 10.82 -6.04 -3.15
C GLN A 57 10.10 -6.91 -2.09
N LEU A 58 10.06 -6.47 -0.83
CA LEU A 58 9.36 -7.16 0.25
C LEU A 58 7.85 -7.03 0.12
N GLU A 59 7.34 -5.87 -0.30
CA GLU A 59 5.92 -5.67 -0.59
C GLU A 59 5.46 -6.61 -1.72
N LEU A 60 6.26 -6.71 -2.80
CA LEU A 60 6.00 -7.67 -3.88
C LEU A 60 5.99 -9.12 -3.37
N LEU A 61 6.95 -9.49 -2.52
CA LEU A 61 6.99 -10.82 -1.91
C LEU A 61 5.76 -11.08 -1.04
N ARG A 62 5.30 -10.08 -0.28
CA ARG A 62 4.11 -10.18 0.58
C ARG A 62 2.86 -10.45 -0.24
N VAL A 63 2.67 -9.75 -1.36
CA VAL A 63 1.55 -9.98 -2.28
C VAL A 63 1.60 -11.40 -2.87
N GLU A 64 2.78 -11.88 -3.24
CA GLU A 64 2.94 -13.26 -3.75
C GLU A 64 2.65 -14.32 -2.67
N VAL A 65 3.04 -14.06 -1.42
CA VAL A 65 2.74 -14.94 -0.29
C VAL A 65 1.23 -14.94 0.01
N GLU A 66 0.57 -13.79 0.01
CA GLU A 66 -0.88 -13.67 0.23
C GLU A 66 -1.69 -14.33 -0.90
N ALA A 67 -1.22 -14.27 -2.15
CA ALA A 67 -1.82 -15.01 -3.26
C ALA A 67 -1.70 -16.55 -3.10
N LEU A 68 -0.64 -17.03 -2.44
CA LEU A 68 -0.47 -18.45 -2.12
C LEU A 68 -1.35 -18.90 -0.94
N GLU A 69 -1.68 -17.99 -0.02
CA GLU A 69 -2.55 -18.24 1.14
C GLU A 69 -4.03 -18.25 0.74
N THR A 70 -4.46 -17.32 -0.12
CA THR A 70 -5.84 -17.24 -0.64
C THR A 70 -6.17 -18.28 -1.71
N GLY A 71 -5.17 -18.77 -2.46
CA GLY A 71 -5.35 -19.83 -3.45
C GLY A 71 -5.72 -21.21 -2.86
N THR A 72 -5.71 -21.35 -1.53
CA THR A 72 -5.92 -22.61 -0.79
C THR A 72 -7.40 -22.91 -0.52
N ASP A 73 -8.26 -21.89 -0.48
CA ASP A 73 -9.69 -22.07 -0.13
C ASP A 73 -10.49 -22.85 -1.18
N THR A 74 -9.94 -23.09 -2.38
CA THR A 74 -10.69 -23.63 -3.53
C THR A 74 -10.29 -25.03 -3.99
N ARG A 75 -9.26 -25.68 -3.44
CA ARG A 75 -8.77 -26.98 -3.97
C ARG A 75 -8.56 -28.07 -2.92
N ARG A 76 -9.48 -29.05 -2.92
CA ARG A 76 -9.42 -30.44 -2.42
C ARG A 76 -8.27 -30.78 -1.43
N LYS A 77 -8.62 -30.66 -0.14
CA LYS A 77 -8.04 -31.28 1.06
C LYS A 77 -7.65 -32.75 0.82
N GLY A 78 -6.35 -33.05 0.64
CA GLY A 78 -5.90 -34.45 0.64
C GLY A 78 -4.51 -34.76 0.11
N GLN A 79 -3.87 -33.88 -0.68
CA GLN A 79 -2.56 -34.16 -1.28
C GLN A 79 -1.46 -33.14 -0.95
N ASP A 80 -1.71 -32.21 -0.02
CA ASP A 80 -0.97 -30.95 0.10
C ASP A 80 -0.09 -30.78 1.34
N THR A 81 0.02 -31.76 2.25
CA THR A 81 0.77 -31.58 3.51
C THR A 81 2.24 -31.20 3.31
N GLU A 82 2.94 -31.81 2.36
CA GLU A 82 4.34 -31.46 2.04
C GLU A 82 4.46 -30.05 1.45
N LYS A 83 3.50 -29.66 0.60
CA LYS A 83 3.46 -28.31 0.00
C LYS A 83 3.03 -27.24 1.00
N GLU A 84 2.17 -27.58 1.96
CA GLU A 84 1.77 -26.73 3.07
C GLU A 84 2.97 -26.44 3.97
N LEU A 85 3.78 -27.46 4.30
CA LEU A 85 5.01 -27.28 5.08
C LEU A 85 6.04 -26.41 4.35
N GLU A 86 6.20 -26.58 3.03
CA GLU A 86 7.07 -25.71 2.23
C GLU A 86 6.59 -24.25 2.21
N ARG A 87 5.28 -24.02 2.15
CA ARG A 87 4.69 -22.67 2.20
C ARG A 87 4.86 -22.03 3.56
N GLU A 88 4.59 -22.75 4.64
CA GLU A 88 4.77 -22.26 6.00
C GLU A 88 6.21 -21.82 6.24
N ARG A 89 7.19 -22.60 5.76
CA ARG A 89 8.61 -22.21 5.80
C ARG A 89 8.88 -20.92 5.03
N VAL A 90 8.29 -20.76 3.85
CA VAL A 90 8.43 -19.55 3.04
C VAL A 90 7.83 -18.33 3.74
N VAL A 91 6.65 -18.46 4.34
CA VAL A 91 5.98 -17.41 5.12
C VAL A 91 6.85 -17.01 6.33
N ALA A 92 7.36 -17.99 7.07
CA ALA A 92 8.22 -17.74 8.23
C ALA A 92 9.52 -17.02 7.82
N LEU A 93 10.14 -17.42 6.70
CA LEU A 93 11.33 -16.75 6.18
C LEU A 93 11.03 -15.32 5.70
N ALA A 94 9.89 -15.08 5.05
CA ALA A 94 9.47 -13.75 4.64
C ALA A 94 9.21 -12.84 5.85
N GLY A 95 8.57 -13.35 6.90
CA GLY A 95 8.35 -12.64 8.17
C GLY A 95 9.66 -12.26 8.85
N ARG A 96 10.63 -13.18 8.90
CA ARG A 96 11.97 -12.90 9.43
C ARG A 96 12.68 -11.79 8.65
N LEU A 97 12.64 -11.83 7.32
CA LEU A 97 13.24 -10.78 6.48
C LEU A 97 12.59 -9.42 6.71
N ALA A 98 11.27 -9.38 6.94
CA ALA A 98 10.56 -8.15 7.28
C ALA A 98 11.03 -7.55 8.62
N ASP A 99 11.24 -8.39 9.63
CA ASP A 99 11.75 -7.92 10.92
C ASP A 99 13.21 -7.49 10.85
N ASP A 100 14.03 -8.19 10.07
CA ASP A 100 15.41 -7.80 9.83
C ASP A 100 15.49 -6.45 9.07
N LEU A 101 14.57 -6.16 8.15
CA LEU A 101 14.45 -4.85 7.50
C LEU A 101 14.07 -3.76 8.52
N LYS A 102 13.10 -4.00 9.40
CA LYS A 102 12.74 -3.03 10.45
C LYS A 102 13.94 -2.72 11.36
N LYS A 103 14.72 -3.74 11.73
CA LYS A 103 15.95 -3.56 12.53
C LYS A 103 16.99 -2.74 11.78
N THR A 104 17.28 -3.06 10.51
CA THR A 104 18.26 -2.30 9.72
C THR A 104 17.85 -0.84 9.54
N ARG A 105 16.56 -0.54 9.43
CA ARG A 105 16.04 0.84 9.41
C ARG A 105 16.25 1.56 10.74
N GLY A 106 16.05 0.87 11.86
CA GLY A 106 16.37 1.38 13.20
C GLY A 106 17.87 1.67 13.35
N ASP A 107 18.72 0.72 12.94
CA ASP A 107 20.17 0.85 12.95
C ASP A 107 20.67 1.97 12.04
N PHE A 108 20.06 2.14 10.87
CA PHE A 108 20.37 3.24 9.97
C PHE A 108 20.07 4.60 10.60
N ARG A 109 18.93 4.75 11.28
CA ARG A 109 18.59 6.01 11.97
C ARG A 109 19.58 6.32 13.09
N THR A 110 19.96 5.32 13.89
CA THR A 110 20.94 5.52 14.96
C THR A 110 22.33 5.83 14.39
N ALA A 111 22.74 5.15 13.31
CA ALA A 111 23.98 5.41 12.58
C ALA A 111 24.02 6.83 11.99
N GLN A 112 22.92 7.33 11.40
CA GLN A 112 22.82 8.71 10.92
C GLN A 112 23.01 9.73 12.05
N LEU A 113 22.38 9.51 13.20
CA LEU A 113 22.52 10.41 14.35
C LEU A 113 23.96 10.39 14.89
N GLN A 114 24.59 9.22 14.97
CA GLN A 114 25.98 9.09 15.40
C GLN A 114 26.94 9.77 14.42
N ALA A 115 26.79 9.55 13.11
CA ALA A 115 27.60 10.19 12.08
C ALA A 115 27.43 11.73 12.07
N LYS A 116 26.21 12.21 12.33
CA LYS A 116 25.94 13.65 12.49
C LYS A 116 26.66 14.23 13.71
N ARG A 117 26.59 13.55 14.86
CA ARG A 117 27.30 13.96 16.09
C ARG A 117 28.81 14.02 15.85
N ASN A 118 29.39 12.99 15.21
CA ASN A 118 30.81 12.94 14.91
C ASN A 118 31.26 14.10 14.01
N ALA A 119 30.48 14.41 12.98
CA ALA A 119 30.79 15.54 12.09
C ALA A 119 30.64 16.90 12.79
N GLU A 120 29.66 17.05 13.68
CA GLU A 120 29.53 18.28 14.49
C GLU A 120 30.73 18.47 15.44
N LEU A 121 31.23 17.37 16.03
CA LEU A 121 32.43 17.39 16.85
C LEU A 121 33.67 17.78 16.02
N ALA A 122 33.85 17.20 14.83
CA ALA A 122 34.94 17.56 13.93
C ALA A 122 34.87 19.04 13.53
N ARG A 123 33.69 19.56 13.15
CA ARG A 123 33.49 20.98 12.83
C ARG A 123 33.78 21.90 14.02
N ARG A 124 33.52 21.47 15.26
CA ARG A 124 33.90 22.23 16.46
C ARG A 124 35.42 22.32 16.59
N GLN A 125 36.10 21.20 16.43
CA GLN A 125 37.57 21.14 16.47
C GLN A 125 38.20 22.00 15.36
N GLU A 126 37.66 21.99 14.14
CA GLU A 126 38.12 22.87 13.07
C GLU A 126 38.01 24.35 13.44
N ARG A 127 36.86 24.76 14.01
CA ARG A 127 36.68 26.14 14.47
C ARG A 127 37.70 26.50 15.55
N GLU A 128 37.92 25.63 16.52
CA GLU A 128 38.92 25.85 17.58
C GLU A 128 40.34 26.00 17.02
N LEU A 129 40.70 25.20 16.00
CA LEU A 129 41.99 25.32 15.30
C LEU A 129 42.12 26.65 14.52
N LEU A 130 41.05 27.11 13.87
CA LEU A 130 41.05 28.40 13.17
C LEU A 130 41.11 29.59 14.15
N PHE A 131 40.36 29.52 15.26
CA PHE A 131 40.38 30.56 16.29
C PHE A 131 41.74 30.65 16.99
N SER A 132 42.36 29.51 17.35
CA SER A 132 43.70 29.50 17.95
C SER A 132 44.77 30.03 16.99
N ARG A 133 44.68 29.71 15.69
CA ARG A 133 45.59 30.27 14.67
C ARG A 133 45.43 31.78 14.51
N SER A 134 44.20 32.29 14.58
CA SER A 134 43.92 33.72 14.52
C SER A 134 44.46 34.47 15.73
N GLN A 135 44.30 33.93 16.94
CA GLN A 135 44.86 34.51 18.16
C GLN A 135 46.39 34.59 18.10
N ASN A 136 47.05 33.48 17.73
CA ASN A 136 48.51 33.46 17.57
C ASN A 136 49.03 34.43 16.49
N ALA A 137 48.24 34.72 15.45
CA ALA A 137 48.61 35.69 14.42
C ALA A 137 48.38 37.16 14.87
N ALA A 138 47.36 37.41 15.69
CA ALA A 138 47.08 38.72 16.26
C ALA A 138 48.16 39.16 17.26
N ASP A 139 48.66 38.22 18.07
CA ASP A 139 49.74 38.49 19.03
C ASP A 139 51.05 38.83 18.31
N LYS A 140 51.40 38.12 17.23
CA LYS A 140 52.56 38.45 16.39
C LYS A 140 52.48 39.81 15.69
N ARG A 141 51.27 40.27 15.33
CA ARG A 141 51.08 41.59 14.70
C ARG A 141 51.32 42.74 15.67
N LYS A 142 50.91 42.60 16.93
CA LYS A 142 51.12 43.64 17.95
C LYS A 142 52.60 43.89 18.23
N GLU A 143 53.43 42.85 18.28
CA GLU A 143 54.88 42.98 18.49
C GLU A 143 55.60 43.73 17.35
N SER A 144 55.10 43.62 16.11
CA SER A 144 55.71 44.28 14.95
C SER A 144 55.38 45.77 14.82
N ALA A 145 54.35 46.26 15.50
CA ALA A 145 53.87 47.65 15.37
C ALA A 145 54.63 48.65 16.27
N GLU A 146 55.26 48.20 17.36
CA GLU A 146 55.90 49.09 18.34
C GLU A 146 57.29 49.64 17.92
N LYS A 147 57.84 49.25 16.75
CA LYS A 147 59.25 49.54 16.40
C LYS A 147 59.49 50.26 15.07
N LEU A 148 58.51 50.92 14.47
CA LEU A 148 58.70 51.59 13.18
C LEU A 148 58.94 53.10 13.34
N THR A 149 60.19 53.51 13.10
CA THR A 149 60.66 54.90 13.04
C THR A 149 59.99 55.66 11.87
N GLN A 150 59.79 56.97 12.00
CA GLN A 150 59.02 57.81 11.05
C GLN A 150 59.45 57.70 9.57
N ASP A 151 60.73 57.51 9.27
CA ASP A 151 61.23 57.26 7.91
C ASP A 151 60.85 55.88 7.34
N GLN A 152 60.73 54.86 8.21
CA GLN A 152 60.18 53.57 7.80
C GLN A 152 58.67 53.65 7.57
N VAL A 153 57.97 54.55 8.27
CA VAL A 153 56.52 54.77 8.06
C VAL A 153 56.27 55.40 6.69
N THR A 154 57.08 56.33 6.22
CA THR A 154 56.91 56.95 4.89
C THR A 154 57.32 56.01 3.75
N LEU A 155 58.40 55.24 3.94
CA LEU A 155 58.80 54.19 3.00
C LEU A 155 57.77 53.05 2.95
N ASN A 156 57.20 52.66 4.10
CA ASN A 156 56.15 51.66 4.18
C ASN A 156 54.83 52.17 3.60
N ALA A 157 54.49 53.46 3.78
CA ALA A 157 53.33 54.07 3.13
C ALA A 157 53.45 54.05 1.59
N SER A 158 54.65 54.29 1.04
CA SER A 158 54.90 54.19 -0.39
C SER A 158 54.82 52.74 -0.89
N ASN A 159 55.32 51.80 -0.08
CA ASN A 159 55.19 50.37 -0.34
C ASN A 159 53.71 49.94 -0.29
N ASP A 160 52.94 50.44 0.66
CA ASP A 160 51.51 50.17 0.83
C ASP A 160 50.69 50.73 -0.33
N VAL A 161 51.00 51.93 -0.84
CA VAL A 161 50.36 52.44 -2.07
C VAL A 161 50.69 51.54 -3.25
N THR A 162 51.95 51.13 -3.39
CA THR A 162 52.36 50.21 -4.47
C THR A 162 51.72 48.83 -4.32
N ALA A 163 51.58 48.34 -3.09
CA ALA A 163 50.92 47.08 -2.77
C ALA A 163 49.41 47.18 -3.01
N ALA A 164 48.78 48.31 -2.68
CA ALA A 164 47.38 48.58 -2.95
C ALA A 164 47.11 48.61 -4.45
N LEU A 165 47.97 49.25 -5.25
CA LEU A 165 47.82 49.33 -6.70
C LEU A 165 48.06 47.97 -7.39
N ARG A 166 48.99 47.16 -6.87
CA ARG A 166 49.10 45.75 -7.28
C ARG A 166 47.88 44.93 -6.88
N ARG A 167 47.31 45.19 -5.70
CA ARG A 167 46.11 44.50 -5.22
C ARG A 167 44.87 44.89 -6.03
N THR A 168 44.71 46.14 -6.43
CA THR A 168 43.62 46.58 -7.31
C THR A 168 43.78 46.01 -8.70
N HIS A 169 45.01 45.92 -9.22
CA HIS A 169 45.27 45.23 -10.49
C HIS A 169 44.91 43.74 -10.40
N GLN A 170 45.30 43.05 -9.33
CA GLN A 170 44.91 41.66 -9.08
C GLN A 170 43.39 41.51 -8.95
N LEU A 171 42.71 42.46 -8.28
CA LEU A 171 41.25 42.49 -8.17
C LEU A 171 40.58 42.72 -9.53
N MET A 172 41.10 43.63 -10.34
CA MET A 172 40.60 43.90 -11.69
C MET A 172 40.78 42.68 -12.59
N GLN A 173 41.91 41.98 -12.50
CA GLN A 173 42.12 40.71 -13.20
C GLN A 173 41.16 39.62 -12.71
N ALA A 174 40.92 39.54 -11.40
CA ALA A 174 39.99 38.60 -10.82
C ALA A 174 38.54 38.89 -11.24
N GLU A 175 38.10 40.15 -11.23
CA GLU A 175 36.78 40.60 -11.69
C GLU A 175 36.60 40.35 -13.19
N LEU A 176 37.64 40.58 -14.02
CA LEU A 176 37.60 40.25 -15.44
C LEU A 176 37.45 38.74 -15.67
N SER A 177 38.18 37.90 -14.93
CA SER A 177 38.02 36.44 -15.00
C SER A 177 36.63 35.99 -14.53
N ARG A 178 36.08 36.66 -13.52
CA ARG A 178 34.74 36.40 -13.00
C ARG A 178 33.65 36.83 -13.97
N SER A 179 33.84 37.93 -14.69
CA SER A 179 32.95 38.39 -15.76
C SER A 179 32.95 37.42 -16.93
N GLN A 180 34.13 36.91 -17.35
CA GLN A 180 34.18 35.87 -18.38
C GLN A 180 33.49 34.59 -17.95
N PHE A 181 33.66 34.15 -16.70
CA PHE A 181 32.95 32.98 -16.19
C PHE A 181 31.43 33.21 -16.13
N ALA A 182 30.99 34.41 -15.76
CA ALA A 182 29.58 34.78 -15.78
C ALA A 182 29.01 34.77 -17.21
N GLN A 183 29.77 35.27 -18.19
CA GLN A 183 29.39 35.21 -19.61
C GLN A 183 29.29 33.76 -20.11
N GLN A 184 30.29 32.92 -19.81
CA GLN A 184 30.25 31.49 -20.14
C GLN A 184 29.06 30.79 -19.48
N THR A 185 28.72 31.15 -18.24
CA THR A 185 27.55 30.59 -17.54
C THR A 185 26.24 31.03 -18.21
N LEU A 186 26.14 32.29 -18.63
CA LEU A 186 24.97 32.79 -19.35
C LEU A 186 24.81 32.11 -20.72
N GLU A 187 25.91 31.92 -21.45
CA GLU A 187 25.92 31.17 -22.72
C GLU A 187 25.52 29.72 -22.51
N GLN A 188 26.05 29.04 -21.50
CA GLN A 188 25.65 27.67 -21.13
C GLN A 188 24.17 27.60 -20.75
N SER A 189 23.67 28.57 -19.97
CA SER A 189 22.25 28.62 -19.60
C SER A 189 21.35 28.86 -20.82
N THR A 190 21.81 29.66 -21.78
CA THR A 190 21.09 29.92 -23.05
C THR A 190 21.09 28.67 -23.93
N ALA A 191 22.22 27.97 -24.02
CA ALA A 191 22.31 26.69 -24.72
C ALA A 191 21.41 25.64 -24.07
N ALA A 192 21.39 25.57 -22.73
CA ALA A 192 20.49 24.69 -22.00
C ALA A 192 19.02 25.05 -22.27
N LEU A 193 18.64 26.33 -22.28
CA LEU A 193 17.30 26.77 -22.65
C LEU A 193 16.92 26.40 -24.08
N SER A 194 17.86 26.49 -25.04
CA SER A 194 17.60 26.04 -26.42
C SER A 194 17.40 24.53 -26.50
N SER A 195 18.23 23.74 -25.81
CA SER A 195 18.08 22.27 -25.76
C SER A 195 16.77 21.84 -25.09
N LEU A 196 16.34 22.60 -24.07
CA LEU A 196 15.06 22.39 -23.42
C LEU A 196 13.92 22.71 -24.39
N SER A 197 13.98 23.83 -25.12
CA SER A 197 12.99 24.16 -26.15
C SER A 197 12.90 23.11 -27.26
N GLU A 198 14.03 22.55 -27.68
CA GLU A 198 14.08 21.44 -28.64
C GLU A 198 13.41 20.19 -28.06
N SER A 199 13.74 19.81 -26.82
CA SER A 199 13.11 18.68 -26.14
C SER A 199 11.59 18.85 -25.95
N TYR A 200 11.10 20.07 -25.71
CA TYR A 200 9.66 20.36 -25.64
C TYR A 200 8.98 20.23 -27.01
N THR A 201 9.67 20.60 -28.08
CA THR A 201 9.16 20.45 -29.45
C THR A 201 9.10 18.96 -29.83
N ASP A 202 10.12 18.18 -29.46
CA ASP A 202 10.13 16.73 -29.62
C ASP A 202 9.02 16.06 -28.80
N LEU A 203 8.78 16.50 -27.57
CA LEU A 203 7.66 16.03 -26.75
C LEU A 203 6.31 16.35 -27.37
N ASP A 204 6.12 17.53 -27.98
CA ASP A 204 4.89 17.86 -28.70
C ASP A 204 4.69 16.95 -29.93
N SER A 205 5.77 16.67 -30.67
CA SER A 205 5.76 15.69 -31.76
C SER A 205 5.41 14.29 -31.26
N LEU A 206 5.98 13.84 -30.14
CA LEU A 206 5.65 12.56 -29.52
C LEU A 206 4.20 12.51 -29.02
N ILE A 207 3.71 13.58 -28.39
CA ILE A 207 2.31 13.67 -27.94
C ILE A 207 1.37 13.65 -29.15
N SER A 208 1.69 14.36 -30.23
CA SER A 208 0.88 14.35 -31.45
C SER A 208 0.84 12.95 -32.09
N SER A 209 1.99 12.27 -32.16
CA SER A 209 2.07 10.89 -32.68
C SER A 209 1.33 9.90 -31.79
N SER A 210 1.46 10.03 -30.47
CA SER A 210 0.71 9.25 -29.48
C SER A 210 -0.79 9.49 -29.61
N ARG A 211 -1.24 10.73 -29.77
CA ARG A 211 -2.67 11.06 -29.99
C ARG A 211 -3.17 10.50 -31.32
N ASN A 212 -2.36 10.50 -32.37
CA ASN A 212 -2.71 9.87 -33.64
C ASN A 212 -2.82 8.34 -33.51
N LEU A 213 -1.91 7.70 -32.76
CA LEU A 213 -1.96 6.26 -32.49
C LEU A 213 -3.13 5.87 -31.57
N ILE A 214 -3.38 6.65 -30.51
CA ILE A 214 -4.56 6.48 -29.65
C ILE A 214 -5.83 6.73 -30.47
N GLY A 215 -5.81 7.72 -31.37
CA GLY A 215 -6.90 7.99 -32.30
C GLY A 215 -7.17 6.82 -33.22
N SER A 216 -6.14 6.20 -33.80
CA SER A 216 -6.28 5.04 -34.68
C SER A 216 -6.75 3.80 -33.92
N LEU A 217 -6.22 3.55 -32.71
CA LEU A 217 -6.62 2.43 -31.86
C LEU A 217 -8.05 2.62 -31.31
N LEU A 218 -8.41 3.81 -30.85
CA LEU A 218 -9.77 4.10 -30.41
C LEU A 218 -10.75 4.08 -31.58
N ARG A 219 -10.35 4.54 -32.77
CA ARG A 219 -11.19 4.44 -33.97
C ARG A 219 -11.41 2.99 -34.36
N SER A 220 -10.37 2.17 -34.34
CA SER A 220 -10.41 0.74 -34.64
C SER A 220 -11.27 -0.03 -33.63
N ARG A 221 -11.07 0.19 -32.33
CA ARG A 221 -11.85 -0.48 -31.28
C ARG A 221 -13.30 0.01 -31.24
N LYS A 222 -13.56 1.29 -31.54
CA LYS A 222 -14.93 1.82 -31.64
C LYS A 222 -15.69 1.23 -32.82
N SER A 223 -15.08 1.06 -33.99
CA SER A 223 -15.80 0.44 -35.12
C SER A 223 -16.18 -1.01 -34.81
N ASP A 224 -15.29 -1.76 -34.16
CA ASP A 224 -15.51 -3.18 -33.88
C ASP A 224 -16.57 -3.38 -32.78
N THR A 225 -16.55 -2.53 -31.74
CA THR A 225 -17.54 -2.58 -30.66
C THR A 225 -18.93 -2.22 -31.15
N TRP A 226 -19.07 -1.33 -32.15
CA TRP A 226 -20.37 -0.96 -32.71
C TRP A 226 -21.03 -2.11 -33.49
N TYR A 227 -20.25 -2.92 -34.21
CA TYR A 227 -20.78 -4.12 -34.88
C TYR A 227 -21.20 -5.21 -33.89
N LEU A 228 -20.40 -5.43 -32.84
CA LEU A 228 -20.72 -6.42 -31.80
C LEU A 228 -21.95 -5.99 -31.00
N GLU A 229 -22.07 -4.70 -30.67
CA GLU A 229 -23.23 -4.15 -29.97
C GLU A 229 -24.52 -4.26 -30.80
N THR A 230 -24.48 -3.88 -32.08
CA THR A 230 -25.65 -4.02 -32.98
C THR A 230 -26.03 -5.48 -33.20
N ALA A 231 -25.05 -6.39 -33.34
CA ALA A 231 -25.30 -7.82 -33.44
C ALA A 231 -25.91 -8.41 -32.16
N PHE A 232 -25.46 -7.97 -30.97
CA PHE A 232 -25.99 -8.39 -29.68
C PHE A 232 -27.45 -7.95 -29.48
N TYR A 233 -27.80 -6.72 -29.88
CA TYR A 233 -29.20 -6.26 -29.82
C TYR A 233 -30.12 -7.03 -30.77
N ILE A 234 -29.67 -7.32 -32.00
CA ILE A 234 -30.45 -8.15 -32.94
C ILE A 234 -30.62 -9.57 -32.35
N LEU A 235 -29.57 -10.14 -31.77
CA LEU A 235 -29.62 -11.46 -31.12
C LEU A 235 -30.61 -11.47 -29.95
N ILE A 236 -30.54 -10.50 -29.04
CA ILE A 236 -31.52 -10.37 -27.95
C ILE A 236 -32.92 -10.19 -28.53
N GLY A 237 -33.11 -9.35 -29.55
CA GLY A 237 -34.41 -9.16 -30.20
C GLY A 237 -34.99 -10.49 -30.73
N THR A 238 -34.15 -11.32 -31.36
CA THR A 238 -34.59 -12.65 -31.83
C THR A 238 -34.88 -13.63 -30.69
N ILE A 239 -34.10 -13.62 -29.60
CA ILE A 239 -34.34 -14.46 -28.42
C ILE A 239 -35.63 -14.04 -27.73
N VAL A 240 -35.84 -12.75 -27.50
CA VAL A 240 -37.07 -12.20 -26.93
C VAL A 240 -38.26 -12.55 -27.81
N TRP A 241 -38.13 -12.43 -29.14
CA TRP A 241 -39.17 -12.85 -30.09
C TRP A 241 -39.45 -14.37 -30.02
N LEU A 242 -38.41 -15.19 -29.92
CA LEU A 242 -38.54 -16.64 -29.75
C LEU A 242 -39.20 -17.01 -28.43
N LEU A 243 -38.82 -16.37 -27.32
CA LEU A 243 -39.45 -16.59 -26.02
C LEU A 243 -40.92 -16.16 -26.05
N PHE A 244 -41.22 -14.99 -26.60
CA PHE A 244 -42.60 -14.54 -26.80
C PHE A 244 -43.41 -15.54 -27.63
N ARG A 245 -42.85 -16.00 -28.76
CA ARG A 245 -43.53 -16.93 -29.65
C ARG A 245 -43.64 -18.35 -29.09
N ARG A 246 -42.61 -18.85 -28.41
CA ARG A 246 -42.51 -20.24 -27.95
C ARG A 246 -43.15 -20.43 -26.58
N ILE A 247 -42.83 -19.54 -25.64
CA ILE A 247 -43.11 -19.71 -24.22
C ILE A 247 -44.30 -18.89 -23.74
N LEU A 248 -44.63 -17.76 -24.39
CA LEU A 248 -45.90 -17.08 -24.09
C LEU A 248 -47.05 -17.67 -24.90
N TYR A 249 -46.89 -17.96 -26.19
CA TYR A 249 -48.06 -18.33 -27.02
C TYR A 249 -48.69 -19.69 -26.66
N GLY A 250 -47.89 -20.70 -26.28
CA GLY A 250 -48.41 -22.03 -25.91
C GLY A 250 -49.09 -22.05 -24.53
N PRO A 251 -48.37 -21.74 -23.45
CA PRO A 251 -48.91 -21.70 -22.10
C PRO A 251 -50.02 -20.68 -21.90
N MET A 252 -49.99 -19.51 -22.56
CA MET A 252 -51.10 -18.55 -22.48
C MET A 252 -52.37 -19.11 -23.12
N TRP A 253 -52.27 -19.92 -24.18
CA TRP A 253 -53.44 -20.61 -24.73
C TRP A 253 -53.98 -21.67 -23.77
N TRP A 254 -53.10 -22.34 -23.03
CA TRP A 254 -53.51 -23.24 -21.94
C TRP A 254 -54.16 -22.47 -20.79
N LEU A 255 -53.61 -21.31 -20.41
CA LEU A 255 -54.13 -20.41 -19.38
C LEU A 255 -55.48 -19.79 -19.75
N VAL A 256 -55.79 -19.62 -21.04
CA VAL A 256 -57.12 -19.21 -21.52
C VAL A 256 -58.07 -20.41 -21.62
N TRP A 257 -57.58 -21.59 -22.04
CA TRP A 257 -58.38 -22.81 -22.18
C TRP A 257 -58.82 -23.42 -20.84
N LEU A 258 -57.94 -23.41 -19.83
CA LEU A 258 -58.17 -24.01 -18.51
C LEU A 258 -59.34 -23.35 -17.75
N PRO A 259 -59.44 -22.01 -17.61
CA PRO A 259 -60.62 -21.38 -17.01
C PRO A 259 -61.86 -21.55 -17.88
N LEU A 260 -61.75 -21.53 -19.21
CA LEU A 260 -62.91 -21.76 -20.09
C LEU A 260 -63.49 -23.17 -19.91
N ARG A 261 -62.64 -24.19 -19.73
CA ARG A 261 -63.05 -25.57 -19.44
C ARG A 261 -63.64 -25.71 -18.03
N LEU A 262 -63.09 -25.01 -17.02
CA LEU A 262 -63.69 -24.98 -15.69
C LEU A 262 -65.06 -24.31 -15.70
N VAL A 263 -65.21 -23.21 -16.43
CA VAL A 263 -66.50 -22.53 -16.61
C VAL A 263 -67.50 -23.45 -17.32
N THR A 264 -67.10 -24.17 -18.39
CA THR A 264 -68.02 -25.14 -19.00
C THR A 264 -68.34 -26.30 -18.07
N GLN A 265 -67.40 -26.80 -17.26
CA GLN A 265 -67.69 -27.85 -16.26
C GLN A 265 -68.61 -27.36 -15.13
N VAL A 266 -68.47 -26.12 -14.67
CA VAL A 266 -69.35 -25.53 -13.64
C VAL A 266 -70.73 -25.24 -14.23
N VAL A 267 -70.83 -24.71 -15.45
CA VAL A 267 -72.11 -24.45 -16.12
C VAL A 267 -72.83 -25.75 -16.48
N PHE A 268 -72.13 -26.77 -16.98
CA PHE A 268 -72.72 -28.08 -17.29
C PHE A 268 -73.02 -28.91 -16.03
N GLY A 269 -72.21 -28.79 -14.99
CA GLY A 269 -72.41 -29.43 -13.68
C GLY A 269 -73.58 -28.82 -12.90
N ALA A 270 -73.76 -27.50 -12.95
CA ALA A 270 -74.91 -26.83 -12.34
C ALA A 270 -76.22 -27.07 -13.10
N LEU A 271 -76.16 -27.23 -14.44
CA LEU A 271 -77.36 -27.53 -15.25
C LEU A 271 -77.75 -29.03 -15.19
N GLY A 272 -76.82 -29.93 -14.88
CA GLY A 272 -77.08 -31.35 -14.66
C GLY A 272 -77.72 -31.69 -13.29
N MET A 273 -77.73 -30.76 -12.34
CA MET A 273 -78.32 -30.98 -11.00
C MET A 273 -79.75 -30.44 -10.84
N ALA A 274 -80.34 -29.83 -11.88
CA ALA A 274 -81.71 -29.32 -11.83
C ALA A 274 -82.77 -30.28 -12.40
N SER A 275 -82.42 -31.52 -12.77
CA SER A 275 -83.35 -32.48 -13.42
C SER A 275 -83.39 -33.87 -12.79
N SER A 276 -83.46 -33.95 -11.46
CA SER A 276 -83.91 -35.20 -10.82
C SER A 276 -84.80 -34.93 -9.60
N SER A 277 -86.10 -35.01 -9.82
CA SER A 277 -87.11 -35.11 -8.77
C SER A 277 -88.09 -36.24 -9.09
N LYS A 278 -88.37 -37.05 -8.07
CA LYS A 278 -89.40 -38.11 -7.93
C LYS A 278 -89.06 -39.45 -8.62
N GLY A 279 -89.09 -40.59 -7.95
CA GLY A 279 -89.53 -40.94 -6.60
C GLY A 279 -90.23 -42.30 -6.59
N VAL A 280 -89.84 -43.15 -5.63
CA VAL A 280 -90.67 -44.12 -4.88
C VAL A 280 -91.01 -45.50 -5.50
N GLU A 281 -90.49 -46.53 -4.80
CA GLU A 281 -91.01 -47.88 -4.45
C GLU A 281 -91.11 -49.04 -5.46
N ALA A 282 -90.78 -50.25 -4.93
CA ALA A 282 -90.61 -51.57 -5.53
C ALA A 282 -91.85 -52.48 -5.30
N PRO A 283 -91.82 -53.84 -5.47
CA PRO A 283 -91.05 -54.78 -6.32
C PRO A 283 -91.95 -55.79 -7.11
N LEU A 284 -91.34 -56.70 -7.89
CA LEU A 284 -91.59 -58.17 -7.99
C LEU A 284 -91.44 -58.76 -9.43
N SER A 285 -90.72 -59.89 -9.47
CA SER A 285 -90.68 -61.08 -10.36
C SER A 285 -91.33 -61.00 -11.77
N ASP A 286 -90.81 -61.60 -12.86
CA ASP A 286 -90.26 -62.95 -13.00
C ASP A 286 -89.71 -63.19 -14.44
N SER A 287 -88.86 -64.22 -14.58
CA SER A 287 -88.70 -65.11 -15.75
C SER A 287 -87.94 -64.72 -17.05
N ALA A 288 -86.73 -65.30 -17.15
CA ALA A 288 -86.25 -66.23 -18.22
C ALA A 288 -85.64 -65.68 -19.56
N PRO A 289 -84.90 -66.51 -20.37
CA PRO A 289 -83.43 -66.41 -20.49
C PRO A 289 -82.85 -66.54 -21.93
N ALA A 290 -81.50 -66.64 -22.01
CA ALA A 290 -80.65 -67.12 -23.12
C ALA A 290 -80.43 -66.13 -24.30
N TYR A 291 -79.26 -66.01 -24.96
CA TYR A 291 -78.33 -67.04 -25.46
C TYR A 291 -76.86 -66.54 -25.60
N GLN A 292 -75.89 -67.40 -25.21
CA GLN A 292 -74.62 -67.84 -25.87
C GLN A 292 -73.70 -66.79 -26.59
N THR A 293 -72.47 -66.47 -26.13
CA THR A 293 -71.11 -67.12 -26.26
C THR A 293 -70.57 -67.25 -27.72
N PRO A 294 -69.24 -67.34 -28.04
CA PRO A 294 -68.11 -67.79 -27.17
C PRO A 294 -66.64 -67.26 -27.45
N VAL A 295 -65.70 -67.67 -26.57
CA VAL A 295 -64.20 -67.88 -26.67
C VAL A 295 -63.31 -66.61 -26.84
N VAL A 296 -62.18 -66.37 -26.14
CA VAL A 296 -60.97 -67.20 -25.93
C VAL A 296 -60.25 -66.92 -24.60
N HIS A 297 -59.70 -68.00 -24.06
CA HIS A 297 -58.99 -68.22 -22.80
C HIS A 297 -57.46 -68.01 -23.00
N GLN A 298 -56.75 -67.32 -22.09
CA GLN A 298 -55.46 -67.82 -21.61
C GLN A 298 -55.09 -67.23 -20.24
N LYS A 299 -54.85 -68.17 -19.33
CA LYS A 299 -54.48 -68.06 -17.91
C LYS A 299 -52.94 -68.16 -17.80
N VAL A 300 -52.35 -67.59 -16.74
CA VAL A 300 -51.40 -68.24 -15.80
C VAL A 300 -50.72 -67.16 -14.93
N GLU A 301 -51.14 -67.12 -13.67
CA GLU A 301 -50.44 -66.68 -12.45
C GLU A 301 -49.32 -67.68 -12.09
N PRO A 302 -48.27 -67.33 -11.29
CA PRO A 302 -48.43 -67.36 -9.82
C PRO A 302 -47.55 -66.43 -8.97
N ASP A 303 -48.20 -65.89 -7.93
CA ASP A 303 -47.90 -65.96 -6.48
C ASP A 303 -46.48 -66.19 -5.92
N VAL A 304 -46.15 -65.32 -4.96
CA VAL A 304 -45.22 -65.34 -3.79
C VAL A 304 -43.94 -66.18 -3.74
N GLN A 305 -42.82 -65.53 -3.38
CA GLN A 305 -42.19 -65.66 -2.04
C GLN A 305 -40.90 -64.82 -1.87
N THR A 306 -40.85 -64.09 -0.76
CA THR A 306 -39.68 -63.79 0.13
C THR A 306 -38.30 -63.54 -0.48
N ALA A 307 -37.71 -62.38 -0.19
CA ALA A 307 -36.53 -62.29 0.68
C ALA A 307 -36.03 -60.83 0.83
N SER A 308 -35.78 -60.48 2.09
CA SER A 308 -34.66 -59.65 2.54
C SER A 308 -34.65 -58.16 2.18
N GLY A 309 -34.75 -57.35 3.23
CA GLY A 309 -33.85 -56.20 3.35
C GLY A 309 -34.47 -54.91 3.84
N GLY A 310 -34.73 -54.86 5.16
CA GLY A 310 -34.47 -53.69 5.99
C GLY A 310 -35.34 -52.45 5.77
N GLU A 311 -36.25 -52.21 6.71
CA GLU A 311 -36.55 -50.89 7.28
C GLU A 311 -37.71 -51.06 8.27
N MET A 312 -37.39 -51.11 9.57
CA MET A 312 -38.33 -50.71 10.62
C MET A 312 -37.63 -50.67 11.99
N TRP A 313 -37.57 -49.49 12.59
CA TRP A 313 -38.18 -49.11 13.88
C TRP A 313 -37.38 -48.00 14.54
N ASP A 314 -38.13 -46.94 14.81
CA ASP A 314 -37.79 -45.76 15.58
C ASP A 314 -37.84 -46.06 17.10
N SER A 315 -37.11 -45.25 17.88
CA SER A 315 -37.05 -45.09 19.35
C SER A 315 -36.13 -46.02 20.20
N PRO A 316 -35.71 -45.61 21.42
CA PRO A 316 -34.58 -44.71 21.81
C PRO A 316 -33.57 -45.49 22.74
N PRO A 317 -32.48 -44.95 23.40
CA PRO A 317 -32.48 -43.84 24.38
C PRO A 317 -31.21 -42.93 24.48
N ASN A 318 -31.42 -41.73 25.03
CA ASN A 318 -30.57 -40.96 25.96
C ASN A 318 -29.02 -41.03 25.86
N GLU A 319 -28.39 -39.92 25.45
CA GLU A 319 -27.16 -39.44 26.10
C GLU A 319 -27.03 -37.91 25.97
N LYS A 320 -26.67 -37.28 27.08
CA LYS A 320 -26.58 -35.83 27.29
C LYS A 320 -25.26 -35.31 26.76
N HIS A 321 -25.26 -34.16 26.10
CA HIS A 321 -24.06 -33.32 26.00
C HIS A 321 -24.43 -31.85 26.20
N ASP A 322 -23.90 -31.30 27.30
CA ASP A 322 -24.00 -29.92 27.73
C ASP A 322 -23.11 -29.02 26.86
N GLU A 323 -23.70 -28.30 25.90
CA GLU A 323 -23.06 -27.15 25.27
C GLU A 323 -23.69 -25.86 25.82
N GLY A 324 -23.31 -25.53 27.05
CA GLY A 324 -23.73 -24.29 27.70
C GLY A 324 -22.78 -23.76 28.78
N ARG A 325 -21.62 -24.39 28.99
CA ARG A 325 -20.78 -24.13 30.17
C ARG A 325 -19.36 -23.63 29.91
N MET A 326 -18.99 -23.37 28.65
CA MET A 326 -17.64 -22.90 28.28
C MET A 326 -17.57 -21.39 27.98
N ILE A 327 -18.68 -20.66 28.12
CA ILE A 327 -18.70 -19.20 27.94
C ILE A 327 -18.66 -18.45 29.28
N ASP A 328 -19.19 -19.05 30.36
CA ASP A 328 -19.10 -18.48 31.72
C ASP A 328 -17.71 -18.65 32.34
N GLU A 329 -16.97 -19.71 31.98
CA GLU A 329 -15.63 -19.99 32.53
C GLU A 329 -14.53 -19.12 31.91
N ILE A 330 -14.80 -18.44 30.78
CA ILE A 330 -13.88 -17.46 30.18
C ILE A 330 -14.18 -16.04 30.69
N GLY A 331 -15.39 -15.78 31.20
CA GLY A 331 -15.75 -14.52 31.84
C GLY A 331 -15.08 -14.32 33.20
N ASP A 332 -15.03 -15.38 34.03
CA ASP A 332 -14.45 -15.31 35.37
C ASP A 332 -12.91 -15.22 35.37
N MET A 333 -12.22 -15.82 34.37
CA MET A 333 -10.75 -15.74 34.27
C MET A 333 -10.21 -14.37 33.85
N VAL A 334 -11.04 -13.51 33.24
CA VAL A 334 -10.63 -12.14 32.87
C VAL A 334 -10.83 -11.16 34.03
N GLU A 335 -11.76 -11.44 34.95
CA GLU A 335 -12.05 -10.54 36.07
C GLU A 335 -11.21 -10.85 37.34
N GLU A 336 -10.69 -12.08 37.50
CA GLU A 336 -9.78 -12.44 38.60
C GLU A 336 -8.35 -11.88 38.40
N ASN A 337 -7.91 -11.69 37.15
CA ASN A 337 -6.58 -11.13 36.85
C ASN A 337 -6.54 -9.58 36.93
N ALA A 338 -7.69 -8.93 37.17
CA ALA A 338 -7.81 -7.48 37.27
C ALA A 338 -7.91 -6.95 38.72
N ARG A 339 -7.92 -7.83 39.73
CA ARG A 339 -8.07 -7.46 41.15
C ARG A 339 -6.98 -7.96 42.10
N GLY A 340 -5.93 -8.60 41.59
CA GLY A 340 -4.86 -9.17 42.42
C GLY A 340 -3.46 -8.78 42.00
N ASP A 341 -3.06 -7.53 42.26
CA ASP A 341 -1.66 -7.23 42.61
C ASP A 341 -1.56 -5.83 43.25
N THR A 342 -1.93 -5.78 44.53
CA THR A 342 -1.55 -4.70 45.45
C THR A 342 -0.67 -5.26 46.56
N ASN A 343 0.58 -4.78 46.55
CA ASN A 343 1.39 -4.40 47.72
C ASN A 343 2.25 -5.46 48.44
N VAL A 344 3.58 -5.35 48.27
CA VAL A 344 4.64 -5.28 49.33
C VAL A 344 5.85 -4.53 48.70
N GLU A 345 6.09 -3.24 48.99
CA GLU A 345 7.00 -2.66 50.03
C GLU A 345 8.46 -3.17 49.92
N ASP A 346 9.56 -2.39 49.91
CA ASP A 346 9.80 -1.00 50.32
C ASP A 346 11.21 -0.50 49.86
N ALA A 347 11.45 0.81 49.99
CA ALA A 347 12.73 1.55 49.99
C ALA A 347 13.44 1.92 48.66
N HIS A 348 13.17 3.14 48.16
CA HIS A 348 14.16 4.24 48.16
C HIS A 348 13.51 5.57 47.74
N ALA A 349 13.68 6.58 48.59
CA ALA A 349 13.21 7.95 48.42
C ALA A 349 13.84 8.64 47.19
N HIS A 350 13.04 9.38 46.42
CA HIS A 350 13.33 10.78 46.07
C HIS A 350 12.18 11.42 45.27
N GLU A 351 11.59 12.42 45.92
CA GLU A 351 10.99 13.67 45.43
C GLU A 351 11.05 13.94 43.91
N THR A 352 9.88 14.22 43.34
CA THR A 352 9.66 14.83 42.01
C THR A 352 10.38 16.18 41.86
N PRO A 353 11.10 16.42 40.74
CA PRO A 353 11.28 17.75 40.21
C PRO A 353 10.32 17.99 39.04
N THR A 354 9.55 19.06 39.22
CA THR A 354 8.88 19.87 38.20
C THR A 354 9.71 20.01 36.92
N GLN A 355 9.02 20.01 35.78
CA GLN A 355 9.58 20.35 34.46
C GLN A 355 10.44 21.62 34.52
N GLU A 356 11.76 21.45 34.36
CA GLU A 356 12.69 22.56 34.12
C GLU A 356 12.80 22.79 32.61
N GLU A 357 12.34 23.96 32.17
CA GLU A 357 12.66 24.54 30.87
C GLU A 357 14.19 24.65 30.70
N PRO A 358 14.74 24.44 29.49
CA PRO A 358 16.16 24.61 29.26
C PRO A 358 16.59 26.08 29.49
N PRO A 359 17.74 26.34 30.13
CA PRO A 359 18.16 27.70 30.47
C PRO A 359 18.34 28.55 29.22
N ARG A 360 17.59 29.67 29.15
CA ARG A 360 17.79 30.71 28.14
C ARG A 360 19.22 31.24 28.22
N ASN A 361 19.93 31.10 27.11
CA ASN A 361 21.28 31.60 26.90
C ASN A 361 21.33 33.13 27.06
N THR A 362 21.90 33.60 28.18
CA THR A 362 21.98 35.02 28.55
C THR A 362 23.09 35.82 27.84
N LYS A 363 23.83 35.21 26.90
CA LYS A 363 24.93 35.91 26.19
C LYS A 363 24.53 36.56 24.87
N LYS A 364 23.25 36.57 24.50
CA LYS A 364 22.77 37.34 23.35
C LYS A 364 22.35 38.74 23.79
N ARG A 365 23.34 39.65 23.86
CA ARG A 365 23.12 41.09 24.07
C ARG A 365 22.35 41.62 22.85
N MET A 366 21.04 41.84 23.01
CA MET A 366 20.22 42.51 21.99
C MET A 366 20.69 43.96 21.94
N TYR A 367 21.07 44.41 20.74
CA TYR A 367 21.43 45.79 20.47
C TYR A 367 20.13 46.59 20.38
N GLU A 368 19.78 47.35 21.42
CA GLU A 368 18.69 48.33 21.35
C GLU A 368 19.20 49.56 20.60
N ALA A 369 18.67 49.79 19.41
CA ALA A 369 18.83 51.04 18.71
C ALA A 369 17.93 52.08 19.39
N THR A 370 18.51 52.99 20.16
CA THR A 370 17.84 54.23 20.55
C THR A 370 17.53 55.04 19.29
N GLU A 371 16.25 55.07 18.91
CA GLU A 371 15.72 56.02 17.94
C GLU A 371 15.87 57.43 18.53
N VAL A 372 16.71 58.25 17.88
CA VAL A 372 16.79 59.68 18.14
C VAL A 372 15.52 60.31 17.57
N VAL A 373 14.54 60.55 18.45
CA VAL A 373 13.40 61.41 18.17
C VAL A 373 13.94 62.81 17.96
N GLN A 374 13.97 63.24 16.70
CA GLN A 374 14.36 64.58 16.32
C GLN A 374 13.18 65.51 16.58
N ASP A 375 13.15 66.05 17.80
CA ASP A 375 12.26 67.14 18.21
C ASP A 375 12.57 68.38 17.36
N ARG A 376 11.83 68.56 16.26
CA ARG A 376 11.67 69.89 15.65
C ARG A 376 10.66 70.63 16.49
N LYS A 377 11.17 71.43 17.43
CA LYS A 377 10.43 72.55 17.98
C LYS A 377 10.75 73.80 17.17
N ASP A 378 9.69 74.33 16.59
CA ASP A 378 9.56 75.71 16.14
C ASP A 378 10.00 76.65 17.27
N GLU A 379 10.88 77.62 17.00
CA GLU A 379 10.83 78.96 17.60
C GLU A 379 11.51 79.98 16.64
N LEU A 380 10.66 80.86 16.10
CA LEU A 380 10.82 82.31 15.85
C LEU A 380 12.13 82.88 15.27
#